data_AF-A0A5R8WK35-F1
#
_entry.id   AF-A0A5R8WK35-F1
#
_cell.length_a   1.000
_cell.length_b   1.000
_cell.length_c   1.000
_cell.angle_alpha   90.00
_cell.angle_beta   90.00
_cell.angle_gamma   90.00
#
_symmetry.space_group_name_H-M   'P 1'
#
loop_
_entity.id
_entity.type
_entity.pdbx_description
1 polymer ?
#
loop_
_entity_poly.entity_id
_entity_poly.type
_entity_poly.pdbx_seq_one_letter_code
_entity_poly.pdbx_strand_id
1 'polypeptide(L)'
;MAKRYQERPKDPLRVRDMLSDLTSARSGLLKLRGQGKAYDPLIDEIQTMTWPYPVSKVLQEKLGLTAGKLRKQIETLHGDFLTAIEENPDVLQFTQVVHTFCAPGFRDYRTFQCRLAVTPRVGDTIYLPFLAGVTGSGRYYVYSIEHEYEEDKVCITVHLKNGIYNQHMAYLKEQALFEGKLDYGKIIELGDYGIEDYLRSQYGPPRPAPPVYIPVPAPASKRRRRKF
;
A
#
# COMPACT_ATOMS: atom_id res chain seq x y z
N MET A 1 8.41 36.87 -10.76
CA MET A 1 9.63 36.36 -10.09
C MET A 1 9.27 35.06 -9.37
N ALA A 2 9.85 33.93 -9.77
CA ALA A 2 9.64 32.67 -9.06
C ALA A 2 10.32 32.75 -7.69
N LYS A 3 9.57 32.52 -6.61
CA LYS A 3 10.15 32.42 -5.26
C LYS A 3 11.12 31.24 -5.28
N ARG A 4 12.43 31.51 -5.18
CA ARG A 4 13.42 30.47 -4.91
C ARG A 4 13.01 29.77 -3.62
N TYR A 5 12.94 28.44 -3.65
CA TYR A 5 12.74 27.64 -2.46
C TYR A 5 13.81 28.03 -1.44
N GLN A 6 13.39 28.58 -0.31
CA GLN A 6 14.26 28.75 0.84
C GLN A 6 14.07 27.49 1.68
N GLU A 7 15.16 26.77 1.93
CA GLU A 7 15.14 25.65 2.87
C GLU A 7 14.59 26.13 4.20
N ARG A 8 13.52 25.47 4.66
CA ARG A 8 12.97 25.75 5.98
C ARG A 8 13.99 25.29 7.03
N PRO A 9 14.16 26.05 8.13
CA PRO A 9 14.94 25.57 9.26
C PRO A 9 14.36 24.22 9.73
N LYS A 10 15.21 23.20 9.80
CA LYS A 10 14.82 21.85 10.25
C LYS A 10 14.89 21.82 11.77
N ASP A 11 13.78 21.49 12.43
CA ASP A 11 13.77 21.30 13.87
C ASP A 11 14.71 20.14 14.26
N PRO A 12 15.39 20.21 15.41
CA PRO A 12 16.23 19.13 15.87
C PRO A 12 15.40 17.87 16.14
N LEU A 13 15.87 16.74 15.62
CA LEU A 13 15.23 15.43 15.81
C LEU A 13 15.15 15.08 17.30
N ARG A 14 14.04 14.44 17.69
CA ARG A 14 13.88 13.92 19.05
C ARG A 14 14.64 12.61 19.17
N VAL A 15 15.22 12.37 20.35
CA VAL A 15 15.97 11.13 20.64
C VAL A 15 15.13 9.87 20.40
N ARG A 16 13.83 9.94 20.70
CA ARG A 16 12.89 8.85 20.46
C ARG A 16 12.78 8.50 18.97
N ASP A 17 12.72 9.51 18.11
CA ASP A 17 12.53 9.32 16.67
C ASP A 17 13.79 8.69 16.07
N MET A 18 14.96 9.24 16.42
CA MET A 18 16.25 8.66 16.02
C MET A 18 16.42 7.21 16.48
N LEU A 19 16.03 6.88 17.72
CA LEU A 19 16.08 5.50 18.20
C LEU A 19 15.12 4.59 17.41
N SER A 20 13.91 5.07 17.09
CA SER A 20 12.94 4.33 16.28
C SER A 20 13.51 3.98 14.90
N ASP A 21 14.13 4.96 14.25
CA ASP A 21 14.75 4.80 12.93
C ASP A 21 15.89 3.77 12.99
N LEU A 22 16.79 3.92 13.97
CA LEU A 22 17.90 3.00 14.22
C LEU A 22 17.42 1.57 14.50
N THR A 23 16.38 1.39 15.32
CA THR A 23 15.81 0.07 15.63
C THR A 23 15.15 -0.61 14.44
N SER A 24 14.74 0.14 13.42
CA SER A 24 14.12 -0.42 12.21
C SER A 24 15.15 -0.96 11.20
N ALA A 25 16.43 -0.59 11.38
CA ALA A 25 17.54 -0.90 10.48
C ALA A 25 18.69 -1.65 11.18
N ARG A 26 18.38 -2.54 12.12
CA ARG A 26 19.35 -3.27 12.95
C ARG A 26 20.49 -3.92 12.16
N SER A 27 20.17 -4.58 11.04
CA SER A 27 21.13 -5.25 10.17
C SER A 27 22.16 -4.29 9.57
N GLY A 28 21.72 -3.09 9.18
CA GLY A 28 22.59 -2.04 8.67
C GLY A 28 23.50 -1.46 9.75
N LEU A 29 22.99 -1.29 10.97
CA LEU A 29 23.79 -0.76 12.09
C LEU A 29 24.96 -1.65 12.47
N LEU A 30 24.82 -2.97 12.34
CA LEU A 30 25.92 -3.89 12.59
C LEU A 30 27.14 -3.63 11.69
N LYS A 31 26.93 -3.02 10.51
CA LYS A 31 28.02 -2.68 9.57
C LYS A 31 28.82 -1.44 10.01
N LEU A 32 28.28 -0.64 10.94
CA LEU A 32 29.00 0.46 11.57
C LEU A 32 29.76 0.05 12.83
N ARG A 33 29.56 -1.18 13.31
CA ARG A 33 30.23 -1.70 14.50
C ARG A 33 31.73 -1.82 14.29
N GLY A 34 32.51 -1.52 15.34
CA GLY A 34 33.95 -1.77 15.35
C GLY A 34 34.76 -0.71 14.61
N GLN A 35 34.15 0.43 14.31
CA GLN A 35 34.84 1.62 13.78
C GLN A 35 35.59 2.40 14.87
N GLY A 36 35.67 1.87 16.10
CA GLY A 36 36.36 2.51 17.23
C GLY A 36 35.62 3.72 17.80
N LYS A 37 34.32 3.83 17.53
CA LYS A 37 33.48 4.97 17.94
C LYS A 37 32.77 4.65 19.25
N ALA A 38 32.50 5.70 20.03
CA ALA A 38 31.98 5.58 21.39
C ALA A 38 30.57 4.97 21.48
N TYR A 39 29.87 4.80 20.37
CA TYR A 39 28.52 4.23 20.30
C TYR A 39 28.49 2.72 20.02
N ASP A 40 29.63 2.03 19.90
CA ASP A 40 29.63 0.57 19.67
C ASP A 40 28.78 -0.20 20.71
N PRO A 41 28.83 0.10 22.03
CA PRO A 41 27.95 -0.53 23.02
C PRO A 41 26.46 -0.23 22.83
N LEU A 42 26.14 0.94 22.25
CA LEU A 42 24.76 1.33 21.95
C LEU A 42 24.19 0.50 20.80
N ILE A 43 25.00 0.17 19.79
CA ILE A 43 24.59 -0.73 18.70
C ILE A 43 24.16 -2.08 19.28
N ASP A 44 24.96 -2.64 20.18
CA ASP A 44 24.69 -3.94 20.82
C ASP A 44 23.36 -3.91 21.61
N GLU A 45 23.08 -2.83 22.33
CA GLU A 45 21.79 -2.69 23.03
C GLU A 45 20.61 -2.57 22.06
N ILE A 46 20.74 -1.80 20.97
CA ILE A 46 19.70 -1.63 19.95
C ILE A 46 19.28 -2.98 19.33
N GLN A 47 20.22 -3.91 19.15
CA GLN A 47 19.91 -5.26 18.64
C GLN A 47 18.94 -6.03 19.53
N THR A 48 18.99 -5.81 20.84
CA THR A 48 18.16 -6.54 21.82
C THR A 48 16.85 -5.84 22.15
N MET A 49 16.64 -4.61 21.66
CA MET A 49 15.44 -3.84 21.99
C MET A 49 14.19 -4.45 21.36
N THR A 50 13.18 -4.69 22.18
CA THR A 50 11.83 -5.07 21.74
C THR A 50 10.86 -3.92 21.98
N TRP A 51 9.80 -3.85 21.17
CA TRP A 51 8.72 -2.88 21.41
C TRP A 51 7.93 -3.25 22.68
N PRO A 52 7.58 -2.29 23.56
CA PRO A 52 7.87 -0.86 23.49
C PRO A 52 9.34 -0.55 23.87
N TYR A 53 9.95 0.39 23.13
CA TYR A 53 11.36 0.70 23.32
C TYR A 53 11.68 1.22 24.74
N PRO A 54 12.84 0.83 25.31
CA PRO A 54 13.23 1.23 26.65
C PRO A 54 13.32 2.76 26.76
N VAL A 55 12.80 3.29 27.87
CA VAL A 55 12.88 4.72 28.19
C VAL A 55 14.35 5.12 28.33
N SER A 56 14.73 6.33 27.90
CA SER A 56 16.12 6.80 27.90
C SER A 56 16.87 6.69 29.23
N LYS A 57 16.17 6.54 30.38
CA LYS A 57 16.78 6.27 31.69
C LYS A 57 17.37 4.85 31.78
N VAL A 58 16.66 3.85 31.25
CA VAL A 58 17.12 2.45 31.24
C VAL A 58 18.40 2.32 30.42
N LEU A 59 18.49 3.03 29.29
CA LEU A 59 19.69 3.04 28.46
C LEU A 59 20.87 3.76 29.13
N GLN A 60 20.60 4.83 29.87
CA GLN A 60 21.61 5.52 30.66
C GLN A 60 22.21 4.59 31.73
N GLU A 61 21.36 3.87 32.46
CA GLU A 61 21.77 2.95 33.52
C GLU A 61 22.56 1.76 32.95
N LYS A 62 22.05 1.12 31.89
CA LYS A 62 22.71 -0.02 31.23
C LYS A 62 24.10 0.34 30.68
N LEU A 63 24.21 1.51 30.04
CA LEU A 63 25.45 1.94 29.39
C LEU A 63 26.36 2.76 30.31
N GLY A 64 25.92 3.08 31.54
CA GLY A 64 26.66 3.96 32.45
C GLY A 64 26.85 5.38 31.91
N LEU A 65 25.89 5.89 31.12
CA LEU A 65 25.98 7.18 30.43
C LEU A 65 25.09 8.23 31.07
N THR A 66 25.52 9.49 31.04
CA THR A 66 24.64 10.62 31.35
C THR A 66 23.70 10.90 30.18
N ALA A 67 22.54 11.52 30.44
CA ALA A 67 21.57 11.88 29.40
C ALA A 67 22.19 12.64 28.21
N GLY A 68 23.08 13.61 28.48
CA GLY A 68 23.76 14.39 27.44
C GLY A 68 24.73 13.54 26.59
N LYS A 69 25.46 12.62 27.23
CA LYS A 69 26.37 11.69 26.51
C LYS A 69 25.58 10.69 25.66
N LEU A 70 24.51 10.11 26.21
CA LEU A 70 23.65 9.19 25.47
C LEU A 70 23.03 9.87 24.25
N ARG A 71 22.47 11.08 24.43
CA ARG A 71 21.92 11.86 23.32
C ARG A 71 22.95 12.09 22.22
N LYS A 72 24.15 12.55 22.58
CA LYS A 72 25.24 12.78 21.62
C LYS A 72 25.63 11.51 20.88
N GLN A 73 25.70 10.37 21.57
CA GLN A 73 26.01 9.09 20.93
C GLN A 73 24.92 8.66 19.95
N ILE A 74 23.64 8.81 20.31
CA ILE A 74 22.50 8.51 19.42
C ILE A 74 22.53 9.43 18.20
N GLU A 75 22.72 10.74 18.38
CA GLU A 75 22.82 11.70 17.28
C GLU A 75 24.00 11.38 16.35
N THR A 76 25.15 11.01 16.92
CA THR A 76 26.34 10.65 16.13
C THR A 76 26.12 9.34 15.37
N LEU A 77 25.59 8.30 16.03
CA LEU A 77 25.28 7.02 15.39
C LEU A 77 24.25 7.18 14.28
N HIS A 78 23.18 7.95 14.52
CA HIS A 78 22.15 8.24 13.53
C HIS A 78 22.74 9.01 12.32
N GLY A 79 23.54 10.05 12.56
CA GLY A 79 24.21 10.78 11.49
C GLY A 79 25.16 9.90 10.69
N ASP A 80 26.02 9.13 11.36
CA ASP A 80 26.96 8.21 10.70
C ASP A 80 26.24 7.12 9.91
N PHE A 81 25.12 6.61 10.42
CA PHE A 81 24.30 5.64 9.71
C PHE A 81 23.71 6.23 8.43
N LEU A 82 23.17 7.46 8.49
CA LEU A 82 22.67 8.16 7.30
C LEU A 82 23.78 8.41 6.27
N THR A 83 24.95 8.84 6.70
CA THR A 83 26.10 8.99 5.79
C THR A 83 26.48 7.64 5.18
N ALA A 84 26.50 6.57 5.96
CA ALA A 84 26.87 5.24 5.48
C ALA A 84 25.90 4.71 4.40
N ILE A 85 24.59 4.95 4.54
CA ILE A 85 23.61 4.54 3.51
C ILE A 85 23.67 5.42 2.26
N GLU A 86 24.09 6.69 2.39
CA GLU A 86 24.29 7.59 1.24
C GLU A 86 25.54 7.19 0.44
N GLU A 87 26.60 6.76 1.11
CA GLU A 87 27.89 6.43 0.50
C GLU A 87 27.97 4.98 0.00
N ASN A 88 27.26 4.05 0.64
CA ASN A 88 27.37 2.63 0.35
C ASN A 88 26.00 1.92 0.30
N PRO A 89 25.54 1.48 -0.89
CA PRO A 89 24.26 0.78 -1.03
C PRO A 89 24.23 -0.55 -0.30
N ASP A 90 25.40 -1.15 0.00
CA ASP A 90 25.45 -2.40 0.73
C ASP A 90 25.13 -2.23 2.21
N VAL A 91 25.01 -1.02 2.76
CA VAL A 91 24.66 -0.84 4.19
C VAL A 91 23.24 -1.35 4.46
N LEU A 92 22.30 -1.09 3.56
CA LEU A 92 20.92 -1.57 3.65
C LEU A 92 20.62 -2.58 2.55
N GLN A 93 20.45 -3.84 2.93
CA GLN A 93 20.16 -4.94 2.02
C GLN A 93 18.93 -5.70 2.48
N PHE A 94 17.93 -5.78 1.61
CA PHE A 94 16.71 -6.55 1.82
C PHE A 94 16.78 -7.81 0.95
N THR A 95 17.37 -8.87 1.50
CA THR A 95 17.71 -10.09 0.76
C THR A 95 16.57 -11.10 0.71
N GLN A 96 15.62 -11.00 1.63
CA GLN A 96 14.48 -11.90 1.71
C GLN A 96 13.22 -11.20 1.21
N VAL A 97 12.36 -11.93 0.50
CA VAL A 97 11.04 -11.45 0.11
C VAL A 97 9.98 -12.36 0.70
N VAL A 98 8.99 -11.77 1.35
CA VAL A 98 7.83 -12.46 1.90
C VAL A 98 6.56 -11.80 1.39
N HIS A 99 5.69 -12.58 0.75
CA HIS A 99 4.40 -12.11 0.28
C HIS A 99 3.32 -12.48 1.28
N THR A 100 2.61 -11.49 1.81
CA THR A 100 1.40 -11.68 2.61
C THR A 100 0.19 -11.40 1.75
N PHE A 101 -0.62 -12.42 1.47
CA PHE A 101 -1.87 -12.24 0.73
C PHE A 101 -3.02 -11.96 1.68
N CYS A 102 -3.82 -10.95 1.34
CA CYS A 102 -5.02 -10.53 2.03
C CYS A 102 -6.23 -10.84 1.15
N ALA A 103 -6.91 -11.96 1.40
CA ALA A 103 -7.95 -12.53 0.56
C ALA A 103 -9.34 -12.42 1.22
N PRO A 104 -10.16 -11.39 0.89
CA PRO A 104 -11.52 -11.30 1.37
C PRO A 104 -12.42 -12.34 0.70
N GLY A 105 -13.46 -12.79 1.37
CA GLY A 105 -14.44 -13.73 0.86
C GLY A 105 -15.85 -13.28 1.17
N PHE A 106 -16.83 -13.88 0.50
CA PHE A 106 -18.25 -13.72 0.88
C PHE A 106 -18.54 -14.35 2.25
N ARG A 107 -17.75 -15.38 2.62
CA ARG A 107 -17.93 -16.11 3.88
C ARG A 107 -16.96 -15.69 4.97
N ASP A 108 -15.70 -15.48 4.61
CA ASP A 108 -14.62 -15.22 5.57
C ASP A 108 -13.46 -14.50 4.90
N TYR A 109 -12.61 -13.88 5.71
CA TYR A 109 -11.38 -13.21 5.32
C TYR A 109 -10.18 -14.10 5.68
N ARG A 110 -9.23 -14.26 4.75
CA ARG A 110 -8.03 -15.05 5.00
C ARG A 110 -6.77 -14.28 4.67
N THR A 111 -5.80 -14.41 5.55
CA THR A 111 -4.42 -13.99 5.33
C THR A 111 -3.51 -15.21 5.33
N PHE A 112 -2.54 -15.20 4.43
CA PHE A 112 -1.51 -16.24 4.41
C PHE A 112 -0.21 -15.68 3.84
N GLN A 113 0.90 -16.26 4.26
CA GLN A 113 2.23 -15.91 3.77
C GLN A 113 2.75 -16.95 2.80
N CYS A 114 3.45 -16.50 1.77
CA CYS A 114 4.16 -17.35 0.83
C CYS A 114 5.38 -16.61 0.27
N ARG A 115 6.17 -17.30 -0.55
CA ARG A 115 7.26 -16.70 -1.31
C ARG A 115 7.00 -16.95 -2.78
N LEU A 116 6.90 -15.87 -3.54
CA LEU A 116 6.76 -15.92 -4.99
C LEU A 116 8.07 -15.50 -5.66
N ALA A 117 8.40 -16.12 -6.79
CA ALA A 117 9.53 -15.71 -7.60
C ALA A 117 9.33 -14.32 -8.24
N VAL A 118 8.07 -13.94 -8.48
CA VAL A 118 7.68 -12.66 -9.06
C VAL A 118 6.50 -12.11 -8.26
N THR A 119 6.61 -10.85 -7.85
CA THR A 119 5.51 -10.13 -7.21
C THR A 119 4.41 -9.86 -8.24
N PRO A 120 3.16 -10.28 -7.98
CA PRO A 120 2.02 -9.94 -8.83
C PRO A 120 1.83 -8.42 -8.93
N ARG A 121 1.20 -7.95 -10.00
CA ARG A 121 0.89 -6.54 -10.23
C ARG A 121 -0.57 -6.24 -9.97
N VAL A 122 -0.89 -4.98 -9.67
CA VAL A 122 -2.29 -4.52 -9.60
C VAL A 122 -2.99 -4.85 -10.91
N GLY A 123 -4.18 -5.46 -10.80
CA GLY A 123 -4.97 -5.95 -11.93
C GLY A 123 -4.70 -7.40 -12.33
N ASP A 124 -3.60 -8.02 -11.88
CA ASP A 124 -3.34 -9.43 -12.16
C ASP A 124 -4.44 -10.31 -11.55
N THR A 125 -4.85 -11.33 -12.29
CA THR A 125 -5.78 -12.35 -11.81
C THR A 125 -5.03 -13.43 -11.04
N ILE A 126 -5.46 -13.71 -9.82
CA ILE A 126 -4.89 -14.74 -8.96
C ILE A 126 -5.94 -15.84 -8.74
N TYR A 127 -5.57 -17.08 -9.01
CA TYR A 127 -6.42 -18.24 -8.78
C TYR A 127 -5.91 -19.05 -7.59
N LEU A 128 -6.70 -19.08 -6.51
CA LEU A 128 -6.40 -19.74 -5.24
C LEU A 128 -7.51 -20.76 -4.91
N PRO A 129 -7.55 -21.91 -5.60
CA PRO A 129 -8.64 -22.88 -5.45
C PRO A 129 -8.73 -23.43 -4.01
N PHE A 130 -7.61 -23.49 -3.29
CA PHE A 130 -7.56 -23.94 -1.90
C PHE A 130 -8.29 -23.00 -0.92
N LEU A 131 -8.61 -21.76 -1.32
CA LEU A 131 -9.42 -20.85 -0.50
C LEU A 131 -10.92 -20.93 -0.80
N ALA A 132 -11.32 -21.53 -1.94
CA ALA A 132 -12.70 -21.45 -2.43
C ALA A 132 -13.74 -21.95 -1.42
N GLY A 133 -13.45 -23.03 -0.69
CA GLY A 133 -14.34 -23.55 0.35
C GLY A 133 -14.50 -22.62 1.56
N VAL A 134 -13.43 -21.89 1.89
CA VAL A 134 -13.33 -21.03 3.08
C VAL A 134 -13.89 -19.65 2.81
N THR A 135 -13.45 -19.00 1.74
CA THR A 135 -13.83 -17.61 1.41
C THR A 135 -15.09 -17.55 0.55
N GLY A 136 -15.49 -18.66 -0.09
CA GLY A 136 -16.57 -18.70 -1.08
C GLY A 136 -16.13 -18.27 -2.48
N SER A 137 -14.84 -18.04 -2.71
CA SER A 137 -14.27 -17.69 -4.02
C SER A 137 -12.86 -18.24 -4.16
N GLY A 138 -12.53 -18.81 -5.32
CA GLY A 138 -11.16 -19.17 -5.67
C GLY A 138 -10.51 -18.19 -6.64
N ARG A 139 -11.24 -17.17 -7.11
CA ARG A 139 -10.80 -16.27 -8.17
C ARG A 139 -10.77 -14.83 -7.68
N TYR A 140 -9.59 -14.24 -7.80
CA TYR A 140 -9.26 -12.94 -7.27
C TYR A 140 -8.57 -12.09 -8.32
N TYR A 141 -8.52 -10.79 -8.07
CA TYR A 141 -7.55 -9.91 -8.70
C TYR A 141 -6.81 -9.08 -7.64
N VAL A 142 -5.60 -8.65 -7.97
CA VAL A 142 -4.80 -7.78 -7.10
C VAL A 142 -5.34 -6.36 -7.16
N TYR A 143 -5.77 -5.84 -6.02
CA TYR A 143 -6.34 -4.49 -5.88
C TYR A 143 -5.29 -3.45 -5.45
N SER A 144 -4.42 -3.81 -4.50
CA SER A 144 -3.32 -2.96 -4.06
C SER A 144 -2.15 -3.80 -3.59
N ILE A 145 -0.96 -3.20 -3.62
CA ILE A 145 0.28 -3.81 -3.16
C ILE A 145 0.97 -2.79 -2.26
N GLU A 146 1.35 -3.21 -1.07
CA GLU A 146 2.10 -2.42 -0.11
C GLU A 146 3.47 -3.09 0.09
N HIS A 147 4.53 -2.28 0.07
CA HIS A 147 5.90 -2.75 0.31
C HIS A 147 6.37 -2.14 1.62
N GLU A 148 6.73 -2.99 2.56
CA GLU A 148 7.37 -2.63 3.81
C GLU A 148 8.79 -3.19 3.81
N TYR A 149 9.74 -2.34 4.16
CA TYR A 149 11.16 -2.67 4.21
C TYR A 149 11.57 -2.67 5.66
N GLU A 150 11.80 -3.87 6.20
CA GLU A 150 12.11 -4.07 7.61
C GLU A 150 13.28 -5.04 7.72
N GLU A 151 14.33 -4.63 8.44
CA GLU A 151 15.54 -5.42 8.64
C GLU A 151 16.17 -5.91 7.31
N ASP A 152 16.27 -7.23 7.11
CA ASP A 152 16.83 -7.88 5.92
C ASP A 152 15.75 -8.35 4.93
N LYS A 153 14.50 -7.89 5.08
CA LYS A 153 13.34 -8.39 4.34
C LYS A 153 12.54 -7.28 3.65
N VAL A 154 11.98 -7.63 2.50
CA VAL A 154 10.86 -6.93 1.87
C VAL A 154 9.59 -7.71 2.18
N CYS A 155 8.74 -7.10 2.99
CA CYS A 155 7.39 -7.58 3.28
C CYS A 155 6.43 -6.98 2.24
N ILE A 156 5.89 -7.83 1.37
CA ILE A 156 5.00 -7.40 0.31
C ILE A 156 3.58 -7.85 0.66
N THR A 157 2.73 -6.90 1.02
CA THR A 157 1.32 -7.18 1.30
C THR A 157 0.50 -7.03 0.01
N VAL A 158 -0.12 -8.11 -0.44
CA VAL A 158 -0.92 -8.19 -1.66
C VAL A 158 -2.39 -8.25 -1.28
N HIS A 159 -3.11 -7.16 -1.48
CA HIS A 159 -4.55 -7.09 -1.24
C HIS A 159 -5.33 -7.58 -2.44
N LEU A 160 -6.19 -8.56 -2.22
CA LEU A 160 -7.03 -9.14 -3.25
C LEU A 160 -8.47 -8.62 -3.16
N LYS A 161 -9.16 -8.62 -4.29
CA LYS A 161 -10.61 -8.49 -4.36
C LYS A 161 -11.20 -9.65 -5.15
N ASN A 162 -12.41 -10.07 -4.79
CA ASN A 162 -13.13 -11.12 -5.50
C ASN A 162 -13.58 -10.64 -6.89
N GLY A 163 -13.53 -11.55 -7.87
CA GLY A 163 -14.09 -11.31 -9.19
C GLY A 163 -13.05 -11.03 -10.27
N ILE A 164 -13.39 -10.14 -11.20
CA ILE A 164 -12.60 -9.84 -12.40
C ILE A 164 -12.22 -8.36 -12.36
N TYR A 165 -10.94 -8.06 -12.56
CA TYR A 165 -10.47 -6.69 -12.65
C TYR A 165 -11.03 -6.01 -13.90
N ASN A 166 -11.66 -4.84 -13.69
CA ASN A 166 -12.16 -4.00 -14.78
C ASN A 166 -11.25 -2.78 -14.95
N GLN A 167 -10.27 -2.91 -15.85
CA GLN A 167 -9.30 -1.85 -16.12
C GLN A 167 -9.94 -0.54 -16.58
N HIS A 168 -11.05 -0.61 -17.34
CA HIS A 168 -11.75 0.59 -17.78
C HIS A 168 -12.39 1.35 -16.61
N MET A 169 -12.99 0.65 -15.64
CA MET A 169 -13.54 1.29 -14.44
C MET A 169 -12.45 1.90 -13.56
N ALA A 170 -11.29 1.24 -13.45
CA ALA A 170 -10.15 1.81 -12.75
C ALA A 170 -9.69 3.13 -13.38
N TYR A 171 -9.57 3.17 -14.71
CA TYR A 171 -9.24 4.38 -15.45
C TYR A 171 -10.26 5.51 -15.22
N LEU A 172 -11.56 5.22 -15.31
CA LEU A 172 -12.60 6.24 -15.07
C LEU A 172 -12.56 6.78 -13.64
N LYS A 173 -12.23 5.94 -12.66
CA LYS A 173 -12.08 6.35 -11.26
C LYS A 173 -10.92 7.33 -11.10
N GLU A 174 -9.77 7.03 -11.69
CA GLU A 174 -8.59 7.92 -11.67
C GLU A 174 -8.88 9.25 -12.40
N GLN A 175 -9.53 9.19 -13.56
CA GLN A 175 -9.96 10.38 -14.29
C GLN A 175 -10.90 11.25 -13.44
N ALA A 176 -11.88 10.66 -12.76
CA ALA A 176 -12.80 11.38 -11.88
C ALA A 176 -12.11 12.02 -10.67
N LEU A 177 -11.10 11.36 -10.11
CA LEU A 177 -10.28 11.92 -9.03
C LEU A 177 -9.46 13.12 -9.53
N PHE A 178 -8.81 12.98 -10.68
CA PHE A 178 -8.03 14.05 -11.30
C PHE A 178 -8.89 15.29 -11.63
N GLU A 179 -10.09 15.06 -12.16
CA GLU A 179 -11.04 16.12 -12.49
C GLU A 179 -11.77 16.69 -11.25
N GLY A 180 -11.54 16.15 -10.04
CA GLY A 180 -12.21 16.55 -8.81
C GLY A 180 -13.70 16.21 -8.75
N LYS A 181 -14.19 15.34 -9.65
CA LYS A 181 -15.58 14.84 -9.69
C LYS A 181 -15.84 13.77 -8.62
N LEU A 182 -14.80 13.02 -8.28
CA LEU A 182 -14.80 12.04 -7.20
C LEU A 182 -13.80 12.50 -6.14
N ASP A 183 -14.24 12.59 -4.88
CA ASP A 183 -13.36 12.85 -3.74
C ASP A 183 -13.33 11.66 -2.79
N TYR A 184 -12.46 11.74 -1.78
CA TYR A 184 -12.27 10.65 -0.82
C TYR A 184 -13.50 10.38 0.04
N GLY A 185 -14.26 11.42 0.42
CA GLY A 185 -15.48 11.27 1.21
C GLY A 185 -16.55 10.49 0.43
N LYS A 186 -16.72 10.83 -0.84
CA LYS A 186 -17.65 10.18 -1.76
C LYS A 186 -17.28 8.74 -2.06
N ILE A 187 -15.99 8.41 -2.10
CA ILE A 187 -15.52 7.01 -2.23
C ILE A 187 -15.98 6.18 -1.04
N ILE A 188 -15.86 6.71 0.18
CA ILE A 188 -16.26 6.00 1.40
C ILE A 188 -17.78 5.82 1.43
N GLU A 189 -18.55 6.86 1.08
CA GLU A 189 -20.01 6.84 1.13
C GLU A 189 -20.62 5.86 0.12
N LEU A 190 -20.16 5.87 -1.13
CA LEU A 190 -20.81 5.13 -2.22
C LEU A 190 -20.46 3.63 -2.24
N GLY A 191 -19.32 3.23 -1.65
CA GLY A 191 -18.78 1.89 -1.80
C GLY A 191 -18.47 1.51 -3.25
N ASP A 192 -17.95 0.30 -3.48
CA ASP A 192 -17.47 -0.10 -4.82
C ASP A 192 -18.56 -0.06 -5.90
N TYR A 193 -19.76 -0.60 -5.62
CA TYR A 193 -20.88 -0.61 -6.58
C TYR A 193 -21.40 0.80 -6.87
N GLY A 194 -21.58 1.63 -5.85
CA GLY A 194 -22.06 3.00 -6.03
C GLY A 194 -21.06 3.88 -6.78
N ILE A 195 -19.75 3.63 -6.62
CA ILE A 195 -18.71 4.28 -7.42
C ILE A 195 -18.85 3.89 -8.89
N GLU A 196 -19.05 2.61 -9.22
CA GLU A 196 -19.23 2.20 -10.61
C GLU A 196 -20.46 2.86 -11.26
N ASP A 197 -21.60 2.88 -10.58
CA ASP A 197 -22.81 3.53 -11.08
C ASP A 197 -22.61 5.04 -11.24
N TYR A 198 -21.94 5.68 -10.28
CA TYR A 198 -21.56 7.08 -10.37
C TYR A 198 -20.69 7.33 -11.61
N LEU A 199 -19.62 6.56 -11.82
CA LEU A 199 -18.74 6.71 -12.97
C LEU A 199 -19.48 6.47 -14.29
N ARG A 200 -20.39 5.49 -14.35
CA ARG A 200 -21.25 5.28 -15.52
C ARG A 200 -22.18 6.47 -15.78
N SER A 201 -22.67 7.13 -14.74
CA SER A 201 -23.49 8.35 -14.91
C SER A 201 -22.69 9.53 -15.47
N GLN A 202 -21.40 9.61 -15.15
CA GLN A 202 -20.53 10.72 -15.56
C GLN A 202 -19.89 10.51 -16.93
N TYR A 203 -19.53 9.26 -17.26
CA TYR A 203 -18.71 8.92 -18.43
C TYR A 203 -19.32 7.83 -19.33
N GLY A 204 -20.48 7.28 -18.95
CA GLY A 204 -21.15 6.26 -19.75
C GLY A 204 -21.68 6.81 -21.09
N PRO A 205 -21.94 5.93 -22.07
CA PRO A 205 -22.59 6.35 -23.31
C PRO A 205 -23.96 6.97 -23.00
N PRO A 206 -24.43 7.96 -23.79
CA PRO A 206 -25.78 8.50 -23.61
C PRO A 206 -26.79 7.35 -23.66
N ARG A 207 -27.79 7.37 -22.77
CA ARG A 207 -28.87 6.37 -22.78
C ARG A 207 -29.38 6.22 -24.21
N PRO A 208 -29.50 5.00 -24.76
CA PRO A 208 -30.12 4.82 -26.06
C PRO A 208 -31.52 5.45 -26.00
N ALA A 209 -31.87 6.23 -27.02
CA ALA A 209 -33.19 6.83 -27.13
C ALA A 209 -34.25 5.73 -26.96
N PRO A 210 -35.37 6.00 -26.26
CA PRO A 210 -36.45 5.02 -26.16
C PRO A 210 -36.85 4.57 -27.57
N PRO A 211 -37.16 3.28 -27.77
CA PRO A 211 -37.52 2.76 -29.09
C PRO A 211 -38.68 3.60 -29.64
N VAL A 212 -38.49 4.17 -30.82
CA VAL A 212 -39.56 4.89 -31.53
C VAL A 212 -40.64 3.85 -31.82
N TYR A 213 -41.81 4.02 -31.20
CA TYR A 213 -42.95 3.17 -31.47
C TYR A 213 -43.34 3.35 -32.95
N ILE A 214 -43.09 2.31 -33.75
CA ILE A 214 -43.60 2.23 -35.13
C ILE A 214 -44.98 1.58 -35.01
N PRO A 215 -46.09 2.33 -35.23
CA PRO A 215 -47.42 1.74 -35.21
C PRO A 215 -47.50 0.62 -36.23
N VAL A 216 -47.99 -0.55 -35.79
CA VAL A 216 -48.23 -1.69 -36.67
C VAL A 216 -49.27 -1.28 -37.72
N PRO A 217 -48.99 -1.39 -39.03
CA PRO A 217 -49.95 -1.04 -40.06
C PRO A 217 -51.20 -1.92 -39.91
N ALA A 218 -52.36 -1.28 -39.89
CA ALA A 218 -53.64 -1.96 -39.72
C ALA A 218 -53.81 -3.08 -40.75
N PRO A 219 -54.32 -4.27 -40.35
CA PRO A 219 -54.49 -5.38 -41.27
C PRO A 219 -55.43 -4.99 -42.42
N ALA A 220 -54.97 -5.22 -43.65
CA ALA A 220 -55.72 -4.91 -44.86
C ALA A 220 -57.10 -5.57 -44.82
N SER A 221 -58.15 -4.76 -44.90
CA SER A 221 -59.53 -5.24 -44.91
C SER A 221 -59.74 -6.17 -46.11
N LYS A 222 -60.20 -7.40 -45.85
CA LYS A 222 -60.52 -8.38 -46.89
C LYS A 222 -61.59 -7.81 -47.82
N ARG A 223 -61.20 -7.33 -49.00
CA ARG A 223 -62.14 -7.02 -50.09
C ARG A 223 -62.90 -8.30 -50.45
N ARG A 224 -64.19 -8.36 -50.06
CA ARG A 224 -65.13 -9.39 -50.52
C ARG A 224 -65.21 -9.33 -52.04
N ARG A 225 -64.67 -10.34 -52.72
CA ARG A 225 -64.95 -10.58 -54.14
C ARG A 225 -66.42 -10.98 -54.28
N ARG A 226 -67.23 -10.11 -54.88
CA ARG A 226 -68.55 -10.49 -55.40
C ARG A 226 -68.33 -11.46 -56.55
N LYS A 227 -68.92 -12.66 -56.46
CA LYS A 227 -69.03 -13.59 -57.59
C LYS A 227 -70.15 -13.10 -58.51
N PHE A 228 -69.86 -13.05 -59.81
CA PHE A 228 -70.86 -13.02 -60.88
C PHE A 228 -71.39 -14.43 -61.09
#